data_AF-A0AAV0PMQ6-F1
#
_entry.id   AF-A0AAV0PMQ6-F1
#
_cell.length_a   1.000
_cell.length_b   1.000
_cell.length_c   1.000
_cell.angle_alpha   90.00
_cell.angle_beta   90.00
_cell.angle_gamma   90.00
#
_symmetry.space_group_name_H-M   'P 1'
#
loop_
_entity.id
_entity.type
_entity.pdbx_description
1 polymer ?
#
loop_
_entity_poly.entity_id
_entity_poly.type
_entity_poly.pdbx_seq_one_letter_code
_entity_poly.pdbx_strand_id
1 'polypeptide(L)'
;MLDLLLPIHEMDTVARFIIRVFTAASPPAQPSTFTATFDPSNPLGIVEKLFDFLAAESDYLLKDVAEKEIAAVAKAAKEKRKRKEEVAEREKAAAAKAAKSNNRLKEEEKERKKPEKEEEKGSRGDN
;
A
#
# COMPACT_ATOMS: atom_id res chain seq x y z
N MET A 1 -73.41 -1.81 30.97
CA MET A 1 -73.62 -2.32 29.61
C MET A 1 -74.06 -1.11 28.78
N LEU A 2 -73.29 -0.56 27.84
CA LEU A 2 -72.36 -1.19 26.90
C LEU A 2 -71.17 -0.28 26.58
N ASP A 3 -70.02 -0.91 26.39
CA ASP A 3 -68.77 -0.34 25.90
C ASP A 3 -68.91 0.28 24.51
N LEU A 4 -68.48 1.54 24.39
CA LEU A 4 -68.18 2.19 23.11
C LEU A 4 -66.69 1.98 22.80
N LEU A 5 -66.35 0.75 22.41
CA LEU A 5 -65.04 0.41 21.87
C LEU A 5 -65.10 0.51 20.35
N LEU A 6 -64.64 1.64 19.80
CA LEU A 6 -64.46 1.81 18.36
C LEU A 6 -63.35 0.85 17.84
N PRO A 7 -63.54 0.20 16.68
CA PRO A 7 -62.68 -0.89 16.21
C PRO A 7 -61.33 -0.39 15.69
N ILE A 8 -60.25 -0.91 16.29
CA ILE A 8 -58.83 -0.64 16.01
C ILE A 8 -58.39 -1.22 14.63
N HIS A 9 -59.31 -1.53 13.73
CA HIS A 9 -59.01 -2.29 12.50
C HIS A 9 -58.63 -1.41 11.30
N GLU A 10 -58.80 -0.08 11.40
CA GLU A 10 -58.60 0.81 10.25
C GLU A 10 -57.15 1.34 10.12
N MET A 11 -56.37 1.32 11.21
CA MET A 11 -54.98 1.81 11.19
C MET A 11 -54.00 0.88 10.47
N ASP A 12 -54.32 -0.41 10.36
CA ASP A 12 -53.44 -1.43 9.75
C ASP A 12 -53.36 -1.27 8.22
N THR A 13 -54.49 -0.90 7.59
CA THR A 13 -54.59 -0.66 6.14
C THR A 13 -53.89 0.63 5.73
N VAL A 14 -54.04 1.69 6.53
CA VAL A 14 -53.37 2.97 6.31
C VAL A 14 -51.86 2.85 6.55
N ALA A 15 -51.43 2.12 7.59
CA ALA A 15 -50.02 1.85 7.85
C ALA A 15 -49.37 1.05 6.71
N ARG A 16 -50.03 0.01 6.17
CA ARG A 16 -49.54 -0.72 4.99
C ARG A 16 -49.48 0.14 3.72
N PHE A 17 -50.43 1.06 3.54
CA PHE A 17 -50.42 1.98 2.41
C PHE A 17 -49.27 3.01 2.53
N ILE A 18 -49.05 3.57 3.71
CA ILE A 18 -47.95 4.53 3.97
C ILE A 18 -46.58 3.85 3.81
N ILE A 19 -46.41 2.62 4.30
CA ILE A 19 -45.15 1.86 4.11
C ILE A 19 -44.88 1.63 2.62
N ARG A 20 -45.90 1.24 1.82
CA ARG A 20 -45.73 0.98 0.39
C ARG A 20 -45.43 2.23 -0.44
N VAL A 21 -45.92 3.40 -0.02
CA VAL A 21 -45.66 4.67 -0.71
C VAL A 21 -44.25 5.21 -0.41
N PHE A 22 -43.67 4.92 0.77
CA PHE A 22 -42.38 5.50 1.18
C PHE A 22 -41.16 4.60 1.01
N THR A 23 -41.32 3.29 0.82
CA THR A 23 -40.22 2.41 0.43
C THR A 23 -40.28 2.09 -1.06
N ALA A 24 -40.07 3.12 -1.89
CA ALA A 24 -39.46 2.88 -3.20
C ALA A 24 -38.01 2.45 -2.93
N ALA A 25 -37.85 1.18 -2.56
CA ALA A 25 -36.54 0.57 -2.39
C ALA A 25 -35.82 0.70 -3.72
N SER A 26 -34.78 1.54 -3.75
CA SER A 26 -33.84 1.56 -4.87
C SER A 26 -33.43 0.12 -5.13
N PRO A 27 -33.47 -0.37 -6.39
CA PRO A 27 -32.97 -1.69 -6.69
C PRO A 27 -31.53 -1.80 -6.16
N PRO A 28 -31.13 -2.96 -5.61
CA PRO A 28 -29.77 -3.15 -5.14
C PRO A 28 -28.82 -2.82 -6.29
N ALA A 29 -27.87 -1.92 -6.04
CA ALA A 29 -26.88 -1.55 -7.03
C ALA A 29 -26.14 -2.81 -7.48
N GLN A 30 -26.24 -3.13 -8.77
CA GLN A 30 -25.50 -4.25 -9.33
C GLN A 30 -24.02 -3.86 -9.38
N PRO A 31 -23.11 -4.78 -9.01
CA PRO A 31 -21.68 -4.48 -9.06
C PRO A 31 -21.24 -4.29 -10.52
N SER A 32 -20.62 -3.13 -10.79
CA SER A 32 -20.08 -2.79 -12.10
C SER A 32 -18.65 -3.29 -12.23
N THR A 33 -18.27 -3.81 -13.40
CA THR A 33 -16.95 -4.34 -13.68
C THR A 33 -16.06 -3.31 -14.37
N PHE A 34 -14.84 -3.12 -13.85
CA PHE A 34 -13.85 -2.24 -14.46
C PHE A 34 -12.77 -3.07 -15.17
N THR A 35 -12.54 -2.78 -16.46
CA THR A 35 -11.47 -3.41 -17.26
C THR A 35 -10.64 -2.32 -17.93
N ALA A 36 -9.33 -2.35 -17.74
CA ALA A 36 -8.39 -1.45 -18.40
C ALA A 36 -7.04 -2.14 -18.60
N THR A 37 -6.34 -1.78 -19.69
CA THR A 37 -5.00 -2.27 -19.99
C THR A 37 -3.96 -1.30 -19.46
N PHE A 38 -2.92 -1.83 -18.82
CA PHE A 38 -1.77 -1.03 -18.40
C PHE A 38 -0.74 -0.95 -19.55
N ASP A 39 -0.53 0.25 -20.09
CA ASP A 39 0.54 0.55 -21.04
C ASP A 39 1.70 1.25 -20.33
N PRO A 40 2.90 0.63 -20.25
CA PRO A 40 4.08 1.26 -19.65
C PRO A 40 4.51 2.55 -20.35
N SER A 41 4.18 2.74 -21.63
CA SER A 41 4.52 3.95 -22.40
C SER A 41 3.60 5.12 -22.04
N ASN A 42 2.38 4.83 -21.60
CA ASN A 42 1.41 5.80 -21.08
C ASN A 42 0.77 5.30 -19.78
N PRO A 43 1.49 5.39 -18.64
CA PRO A 43 0.98 4.90 -17.36
C PRO A 43 -0.19 5.73 -16.82
N LEU A 44 -0.42 6.94 -17.34
CA LEU A 44 -1.54 7.78 -16.92
C LEU A 44 -2.86 7.31 -17.55
N GLY A 45 -2.81 6.65 -18.71
CA GLY A 45 -4.00 6.20 -19.44
C GLY A 45 -4.92 5.27 -18.63
N ILE A 46 -4.38 4.44 -17.73
CA ILE A 46 -5.21 3.60 -16.84
C ILE A 46 -5.99 4.44 -15.82
N VAL A 47 -5.41 5.55 -15.36
CA VAL A 47 -6.01 6.46 -14.38
C VAL A 47 -7.14 7.26 -15.03
N GLU A 48 -6.93 7.73 -16.25
CA GLU A 48 -7.97 8.39 -17.05
C GLU A 48 -9.16 7.45 -17.27
N LYS A 49 -8.90 6.18 -17.65
CA LYS A 49 -9.96 5.17 -17.81
C LYS A 49 -10.70 4.87 -16.52
N LEU A 50 -10.01 4.88 -15.38
CA LEU A 50 -10.66 4.72 -14.07
C LEU A 50 -11.61 5.88 -13.77
N PHE A 51 -11.22 7.11 -14.10
CA PHE A 51 -12.10 8.27 -13.91
C PHE A 51 -13.29 8.29 -14.87
N ASP A 52 -13.10 7.88 -16.13
CA ASP A 52 -14.20 7.68 -17.09
C ASP A 52 -15.26 6.72 -16.50
N PHE A 53 -14.80 5.59 -15.93
CA PHE A 53 -15.67 4.61 -15.28
C PHE A 53 -16.36 5.18 -14.04
N LEU A 54 -15.63 5.88 -13.17
CA LEU A 54 -16.21 6.49 -11.95
C LEU A 54 -17.25 7.56 -12.27
N ALA A 55 -17.06 8.34 -13.35
CA ALA A 55 -18.01 9.33 -13.81
C ALA A 55 -19.31 8.70 -14.35
N ALA A 56 -19.20 7.52 -14.98
CA ALA A 56 -20.35 6.79 -15.50
C ALA A 56 -21.15 6.08 -14.39
N GLU A 57 -20.45 5.52 -13.40
CA GLU A 57 -21.06 4.67 -12.37
C GLU A 57 -21.37 5.40 -11.06
N SER A 58 -20.82 6.60 -10.85
CA SER A 58 -20.98 7.32 -9.57
C SER A 58 -21.00 8.83 -9.72
N ASP A 59 -21.61 9.48 -8.73
CA ASP A 59 -21.58 10.93 -8.53
C ASP A 59 -20.35 11.39 -7.71
N TYR A 60 -19.42 10.49 -7.39
CA TYR A 60 -18.29 10.78 -6.50
C TYR A 60 -17.46 11.97 -6.99
N LEU A 61 -17.21 12.03 -8.30
CA LEU A 61 -16.41 13.09 -8.91
C LEU A 61 -17.10 14.47 -8.92
N LEU A 62 -18.41 14.54 -8.65
CA LEU A 62 -19.14 15.80 -8.53
C LEU A 62 -18.97 16.46 -7.15
N LYS A 63 -18.37 15.76 -6.18
CA LYS A 63 -18.14 16.28 -4.84
C LYS A 63 -16.97 17.25 -4.85
N ASP A 64 -17.14 18.42 -4.22
CA ASP A 64 -16.08 19.44 -4.09
C ASP A 64 -14.79 18.93 -3.42
N VAL A 65 -14.88 17.84 -2.66
CA VAL A 65 -13.75 17.21 -1.95
C VAL A 65 -13.02 16.13 -2.78
N ALA A 66 -13.62 15.64 -3.87
CA ALA A 66 -13.12 14.48 -4.60
C ALA A 66 -11.68 14.68 -5.10
N GLU A 67 -11.39 15.83 -5.70
CA GLU A 67 -10.04 16.16 -6.18
C GLU A 67 -8.99 16.13 -5.05
N LYS A 68 -9.34 16.66 -3.87
CA LYS A 68 -8.44 16.68 -2.71
C LYS A 68 -8.17 15.28 -2.17
N GLU A 69 -9.20 14.44 -2.09
CA GLU A 69 -9.08 13.05 -1.64
C GLU A 69 -8.23 12.22 -2.60
N ILE A 70 -8.49 12.32 -3.91
CA ILE A 70 -7.71 11.68 -4.96
C ILE A 70 -6.24 12.13 -4.89
N ALA A 71 -6.00 13.44 -4.76
CA ALA A 71 -4.65 13.98 -4.65
C ALA A 71 -3.94 13.49 -3.37
N ALA A 72 -4.66 13.33 -2.26
CA ALA A 72 -4.11 12.78 -1.02
C ALA A 72 -3.69 11.31 -1.19
N VAL A 73 -4.49 10.50 -1.87
CA VAL A 73 -4.15 9.11 -2.20
C VAL A 73 -2.90 9.04 -3.07
N ALA A 74 -2.82 9.87 -4.11
CA ALA A 74 -1.65 9.93 -5.00
C ALA A 74 -0.38 10.37 -4.25
N LYS A 75 -0.47 11.36 -3.36
CA LYS A 75 0.64 11.79 -2.50
C LYS A 75 1.08 10.68 -1.55
N ALA A 76 0.14 10.00 -0.90
CA ALA A 76 0.45 8.88 -0.01
C ALA A 76 1.15 7.72 -0.75
N ALA A 77 0.72 7.41 -1.98
CA ALA A 77 1.38 6.42 -2.83
C ALA A 77 2.84 6.81 -3.16
N LYS A 78 3.07 8.07 -3.52
CA LYS A 78 4.41 8.62 -3.76
C LYS A 78 5.30 8.53 -2.52
N GLU A 79 4.80 8.94 -1.36
CA GLU A 79 5.56 8.88 -0.10
C GLU A 79 5.88 7.44 0.31
N LYS A 80 4.94 6.51 0.15
CA LYS A 80 5.15 5.09 0.43
C LYS A 80 6.26 4.52 -0.44
N ARG A 81 6.32 4.91 -1.73
CA ARG A 81 7.42 4.53 -2.62
C ARG A 81 8.76 5.14 -2.15
N LYS A 82 8.78 6.44 -1.86
CA LYS A 82 10.00 7.13 -1.41
C LYS A 82 10.57 6.52 -0.13
N ARG A 83 9.73 6.23 0.86
CA ARG A 83 10.15 5.58 2.12
C ARG A 83 10.77 4.21 1.86
N LYS A 84 10.22 3.41 0.93
CA LYS A 84 10.80 2.11 0.55
C LYS A 84 12.17 2.27 -0.09
N GLU A 85 12.34 3.28 -0.95
CA GLU A 85 13.63 3.60 -1.57
C GLU A 85 14.67 4.08 -0.54
N GLU A 86 14.29 4.96 0.38
CA GLU A 86 15.17 5.45 1.46
C GLU A 86 15.60 4.32 2.43
N VAL A 87 14.69 3.39 2.75
CA VAL A 87 15.02 2.20 3.56
C VAL A 87 15.99 1.29 2.80
N ALA A 88 15.71 0.99 1.53
CA ALA A 88 16.59 0.16 0.71
C ALA A 88 17.99 0.78 0.54
N GLU A 89 18.08 2.12 0.45
CA GLU A 89 19.37 2.82 0.39
C GLU A 89 20.12 2.75 1.72
N ARG A 90 19.43 2.92 2.85
CA ARG A 90 20.03 2.78 4.19
C ARG A 90 20.53 1.36 4.45
N GLU A 91 19.79 0.35 4.03
CA GLU A 91 20.20 -1.06 4.15
C GLU A 91 21.43 -1.36 3.29
N LYS A 92 21.48 -0.85 2.05
CA LYS A 92 22.67 -0.97 1.19
C LYS A 92 23.87 -0.24 1.76
N ALA A 93 23.68 0.95 2.34
CA ALA A 93 24.75 1.71 2.98
C ALA A 93 25.27 1.02 4.25
N ALA A 94 24.39 0.42 5.05
CA ALA A 94 24.77 -0.36 6.23
C ALA A 94 25.54 -1.63 5.84
N ALA A 95 25.09 -2.35 4.81
CA ALA A 95 25.79 -3.52 4.28
C ALA A 95 27.19 -3.17 3.73
N ALA A 96 27.32 -2.06 3.01
CA ALA A 96 28.61 -1.59 2.50
C ALA A 96 29.58 -1.18 3.63
N LYS A 97 29.10 -0.54 4.70
CA LYS A 97 29.91 -0.22 5.89
C LYS A 97 30.34 -1.46 6.65
N ALA A 98 29.44 -2.43 6.84
CA ALA A 98 29.75 -3.71 7.47
C ALA A 98 30.79 -4.51 6.68
N ALA A 99 30.68 -4.53 5.34
CA ALA A 99 31.66 -5.18 4.47
C ALA A 99 33.06 -4.53 4.55
N LYS A 100 33.14 -3.19 4.54
CA LYS A 100 34.42 -2.47 4.71
C LYS A 100 35.05 -2.69 6.08
N SER A 101 34.25 -2.75 7.15
CA SER A 101 34.74 -3.03 8.50
C SER A 101 35.30 -4.45 8.61
N ASN A 102 34.61 -5.44 8.05
CA ASN A 102 35.05 -6.84 8.10
C ASN A 102 36.35 -7.06 7.29
N ASN A 103 36.50 -6.37 6.16
CA ASN A 103 37.73 -6.46 5.37
C ASN A 103 38.94 -5.85 6.10
N ARG A 104 38.77 -4.71 6.77
CA ARG A 104 39.83 -4.08 7.59
C ARG A 104 40.27 -4.96 8.76
N LEU A 105 39.32 -5.62 9.44
CA LEU A 105 39.63 -6.53 10.54
C LEU A 105 40.41 -7.78 10.07
N LYS A 106 40.08 -8.32 8.89
CA LYS A 106 40.83 -9.44 8.28
C LYS A 106 42.23 -9.05 7.82
N GLU A 107 42.43 -7.80 7.42
CA GLU A 107 43.72 -7.27 6.99
C GLU A 107 44.66 -7.03 8.19
N GLU A 108 44.14 -6.44 9.28
CA GLU A 108 44.88 -6.30 10.56
C GLU A 108 45.24 -7.65 11.20
N GLU A 109 44.41 -8.69 11.07
CA GLU A 109 44.74 -10.02 11.59
C GLU A 109 45.86 -10.71 10.79
N LYS A 110 45.94 -10.47 9.47
CA LYS A 110 47.02 -11.00 8.63
C LYS A 110 48.35 -10.32 8.89
N GLU A 111 48.35 -9.03 9.20
CA GLU A 111 49.57 -8.27 9.46
C GLU A 111 50.22 -8.63 10.80
N ARG A 112 49.42 -9.01 11.81
CA ARG A 112 49.91 -9.46 13.12
C ARG A 112 50.51 -10.89 13.14
N LYS A 113 50.43 -11.66 12.06
CA LYS A 113 50.97 -13.05 11.98
C LYS A 113 52.31 -13.18 11.23
N LYS A 114 52.96 -12.07 10.85
CA LYS A 114 54.36 -12.07 10.36
C LYS A 114 55.21 -11.26 11.35
N PRO A 115 55.72 -11.87 12.43
CA PRO A 115 57.15 -12.24 12.38
C PRO A 115 57.49 -13.43 13.29
N GLU A 116 57.96 -14.55 12.75
CA GLU A 116 58.85 -15.51 13.44
C GLU A 116 59.18 -16.65 12.46
N LYS A 117 60.02 -16.39 11.46
CA LYS A 117 60.68 -17.48 10.72
C LYS A 117 61.92 -17.05 9.94
N GLU A 118 62.77 -16.23 10.53
CA GLU A 118 64.14 -16.06 10.04
C GLU A 118 65.06 -15.95 11.24
N GLU A 119 65.45 -17.09 11.81
CA GLU A 119 66.81 -17.29 12.28
C GLU A 119 67.07 -18.78 12.50
N GLU A 120 68.32 -19.17 12.23
CA GLU A 120 68.92 -20.48 12.45
C GLU A 120 68.68 -21.57 11.39
N LYS A 121 69.58 -21.60 10.39
CA LYS A 121 70.64 -22.62 10.33
C LYS A 121 71.60 -22.36 9.16
N GLY A 122 72.56 -21.49 9.44
CA GLY A 122 73.87 -21.53 8.80
C GLY A 122 74.86 -22.19 9.75
N SER A 123 75.75 -23.02 9.18
CA SER A 123 77.06 -23.45 9.70
C SER A 123 77.22 -24.88 10.24
N ARG A 124 77.92 -25.69 9.41
CA ARG A 124 78.96 -26.72 9.67
C ARG A 124 78.75 -27.91 8.71
N GLY A 125 79.59 -28.20 7.72
CA GLY A 125 81.01 -27.90 7.54
C GLY A 125 81.87 -29.02 8.13
N ASP A 126 82.34 -29.89 7.23
CA ASP A 126 83.36 -30.95 7.28
C ASP A 126 84.01 -31.36 8.61
N ASN A 127 83.98 -32.67 8.95
CA ASN A 127 85.13 -33.60 8.91
C ASN A 127 84.71 -35.00 9.38
#